data_AF-A0AAV6C8B1-F1
#
_entry.id   AF-A0AAV6C8B1-F1
#
_cell.length_a   1.000
_cell.length_b   1.000
_cell.length_c   1.000
_cell.angle_alpha   90.00
_cell.angle_beta   90.00
_cell.angle_gamma   90.00
#
_symmetry.space_group_name_H-M   'P 1'
#
loop_
_entity.id
_entity.type
_entity.pdbx_description
1 polymer ?
#
loop_
_entity_poly.entity_id
_entity_poly.type
_entity_poly.pdbx_seq_one_letter_code
_entity_poly.pdbx_strand_id
1 'polypeptide(L)'
;MDPVMDNLQAQVIEADERARPGRIVRLKWLRAEAPLESYPVPALAQEYFEEARLCWYVGAFVASILMVQLAFEELLRSHYRVARGVGGDLAPRKSVDSAGFADLIEHAKRDGLLSSSEVRDLTLLRKSRNPYVHTKGVGGKGPSFLDQSMKTSAPELTGLGVEQEAKEAIKLLTTSFVRLCIRGCWL
;
A
#
# COMPACT_ATOMS: atom_id res chain seq x y z
N MET A 1 26.41 32.36 14.30
CA MET A 1 25.77 31.06 13.99
C MET A 1 24.81 30.76 15.12
N ASP A 2 23.58 30.35 14.81
CA ASP A 2 22.59 30.00 15.82
C ASP A 2 22.89 28.57 16.32
N PRO A 3 23.30 28.39 17.60
CA PRO A 3 23.66 27.09 18.15
C PRO A 3 22.52 26.06 18.07
N VAL A 4 21.27 26.52 18.05
CA VAL A 4 20.09 25.65 17.91
C VAL A 4 20.04 25.09 16.48
N MET A 5 20.29 25.93 15.47
CA MET A 5 20.30 25.50 14.07
C MET A 5 21.42 24.51 13.79
N ASP A 6 22.62 24.74 14.33
CA ASP A 6 23.76 23.83 14.17
C ASP A 6 23.47 22.46 14.81
N ASN A 7 22.80 22.45 15.97
CA ASN A 7 22.38 21.22 16.63
C ASN A 7 21.32 20.44 15.83
N LEU A 8 20.30 21.13 15.31
CA LEU A 8 19.26 20.51 14.47
C LEU A 8 19.86 19.89 13.20
N GLN A 9 20.78 20.60 12.55
CA GLN A 9 21.45 20.09 11.34
C GLN A 9 22.27 18.82 11.63
N ALA A 10 23.00 18.80 12.75
CA ALA A 10 23.75 17.61 13.17
C ALA A 10 22.82 16.39 13.39
N GLN A 11 21.67 16.58 14.03
CA GLN A 11 20.69 15.51 14.25
C GLN A 11 20.15 14.93 12.92
N VAL A 12 19.89 15.78 11.93
CA VAL A 12 19.44 15.34 10.60
C VAL A 12 20.53 14.54 9.89
N ILE A 13 21.77 15.03 9.89
CA ILE A 13 22.91 14.34 9.25
C ILE A 13 23.11 12.95 9.87
N GLU A 14 23.13 12.86 11.21
CA GLU A 14 23.30 11.59 11.91
C GLU A 14 22.16 10.61 11.57
N ALA A 15 20.91 11.07 11.54
CA ALA A 15 19.77 10.25 11.15
C ALA A 15 19.90 9.75 9.69
N ASP A 16 20.33 10.62 8.78
CA ASP A 16 20.53 10.29 7.37
C ASP A 16 21.64 9.26 7.15
N GLU A 17 22.75 9.39 7.86
CA GLU A 17 23.88 8.45 7.79
C GLU A 17 23.49 7.08 8.32
N ARG A 18 22.81 7.00 9.47
CA ARG A 18 22.30 5.74 10.02
C ARG A 18 21.34 5.03 9.06
N ALA A 19 20.45 5.78 8.40
CA ALA A 19 19.46 5.21 7.48
C ALA A 19 20.02 4.86 6.08
N ARG A 20 21.14 5.47 5.67
CA ARG A 20 21.68 5.39 4.30
C ARG A 20 21.91 3.95 3.80
N PRO A 21 22.54 3.03 4.55
CA PRO A 21 22.78 1.67 4.05
C PRO A 21 21.47 0.93 3.70
N GLY A 22 20.46 1.04 4.57
CA GLY A 22 19.13 0.44 4.33
C GLY A 22 18.42 1.05 3.12
N ARG A 23 18.47 2.38 2.96
CA ARG A 23 17.92 3.08 1.79
C ARG A 23 18.54 2.60 0.48
N ILE A 24 19.86 2.40 0.44
CA ILE A 24 20.56 1.90 -0.75
C ILE A 24 20.09 0.48 -1.11
N VAL A 25 19.98 -0.43 -0.14
CA VAL A 25 19.52 -1.81 -0.37
C VAL A 25 18.09 -1.81 -0.93
N ARG A 26 17.19 -1.04 -0.30
CA ARG A 26 15.78 -0.96 -0.73
C ARG A 26 15.62 -0.29 -2.09
N LEU A 27 16.41 0.74 -2.40
CA LEU A 27 16.41 1.38 -3.71
C LEU A 27 16.91 0.43 -4.81
N LYS A 28 17.99 -0.32 -4.56
CA LYS A 28 18.48 -1.34 -5.50
C LYS A 28 17.40 -2.35 -5.83
N TRP A 29 16.70 -2.85 -4.81
CA TRP A 29 15.59 -3.79 -5.02
C TRP A 29 14.43 -3.14 -5.78
N LEU A 30 14.00 -1.94 -5.40
CA LEU A 30 12.92 -1.20 -6.07
C LEU A 30 13.21 -0.99 -7.56
N ARG A 31 14.46 -0.65 -7.92
CA ARG A 31 14.87 -0.45 -9.32
C ARG A 31 14.86 -1.74 -10.14
N ALA A 32 15.05 -2.89 -9.51
CA ALA A 32 14.97 -4.19 -10.18
C ALA A 32 13.51 -4.59 -10.49
N GLU A 33 12.55 -4.06 -9.72
CA GLU A 33 11.14 -4.39 -9.84
C GLU A 33 10.33 -3.35 -10.63
N ALA A 34 10.82 -2.11 -10.76
CA ALA A 34 10.05 -1.01 -11.32
C ALA A 34 9.73 -1.22 -12.82
N PRO A 35 8.48 -0.96 -13.25
CA PRO A 35 8.13 -0.98 -14.67
C PRO A 35 8.94 0.08 -15.42
N LEU A 36 9.48 -0.29 -16.58
CA LEU A 36 10.27 0.61 -17.43
C LEU A 36 9.40 1.51 -18.34
N GLU A 37 8.09 1.24 -18.39
CA GLU A 37 7.18 1.84 -19.37
C GLU A 37 6.13 2.73 -18.69
N SER A 38 5.68 3.75 -19.42
CA SER A 38 4.53 4.56 -19.04
C SER A 38 3.23 3.78 -19.26
N TYR A 39 2.26 3.93 -18.37
CA TYR A 39 0.97 3.25 -18.45
C TYR A 39 -0.17 4.20 -18.04
N PRO A 40 -1.40 4.01 -18.55
CA PRO A 40 -2.54 4.81 -18.17
C PRO A 40 -2.93 4.49 -16.73
N VAL A 41 -3.08 5.51 -15.90
CA VAL A 41 -3.39 5.36 -14.48
C VAL A 41 -4.13 6.61 -13.98
N PRO A 42 -5.17 6.47 -13.13
CA PRO A 42 -5.80 7.62 -12.48
C PRO A 42 -4.77 8.41 -11.65
N ALA A 43 -4.79 9.75 -11.76
CA ALA A 43 -3.78 10.61 -11.13
C ALA A 43 -3.60 10.34 -9.63
N LEU A 44 -4.69 10.21 -8.87
CA LEU A 44 -4.62 9.94 -7.44
C LEU A 44 -4.07 8.54 -7.13
N ALA A 45 -4.38 7.53 -7.95
CA ALA A 45 -3.80 6.20 -7.80
C ALA A 45 -2.28 6.20 -8.07
N GLN A 46 -1.82 7.05 -9.01
CA GLN A 46 -0.40 7.26 -9.29
C GLN A 46 0.33 7.95 -8.13
N GLU A 47 -0.30 8.95 -7.49
CA GLU A 47 0.28 9.59 -6.29
C GLU A 47 0.46 8.57 -5.16
N TYR A 48 -0.54 7.72 -4.89
CA TYR A 48 -0.39 6.64 -3.91
C TYR A 48 0.67 5.61 -4.30
N PHE A 49 0.82 5.32 -5.59
CA PHE A 49 1.87 4.46 -6.11
C PHE A 49 3.26 5.03 -5.79
N GLU A 50 3.51 6.31 -6.09
CA GLU A 50 4.80 6.95 -5.80
C GLU A 50 5.06 7.09 -4.31
N GLU A 51 4.04 7.45 -3.52
CA GLU A 51 4.16 7.56 -2.07
C GLU A 51 4.47 6.20 -1.42
N ALA A 52 3.88 5.11 -1.92
CA ALA A 52 4.22 3.76 -1.47
C ALA A 52 5.71 3.43 -1.68
N ARG A 53 6.26 3.81 -2.84
CA ARG A 53 7.68 3.60 -3.19
C ARG A 53 8.59 4.45 -2.31
N LEU A 54 8.19 5.70 -2.03
CA LEU A 54 8.93 6.60 -1.13
C LEU A 54 8.94 6.05 0.30
N CYS A 55 7.77 5.65 0.81
CA CYS A 55 7.64 5.00 2.12
C CYS A 55 8.54 3.76 2.23
N TRP A 56 8.58 2.92 1.19
CA TRP A 56 9.44 1.75 1.16
C TRP A 56 10.92 2.14 1.21
N TYR A 57 11.32 3.08 0.35
CA TYR A 57 12.67 3.60 0.30
C TYR A 57 13.16 4.06 1.68
N VAL A 58 12.38 4.89 2.38
CA VAL A 58 12.74 5.41 3.71
C VAL A 58 12.59 4.40 4.84
N GLY A 59 11.98 3.23 4.61
CA GLY A 59 11.78 2.18 5.61
C GLY A 59 10.49 2.34 6.43
N ALA A 60 9.54 3.15 5.98
CA ALA A 60 8.22 3.31 6.57
C ALA A 60 7.28 2.17 6.14
N PHE A 61 7.59 0.94 6.55
CA PHE A 61 6.98 -0.29 6.01
C PHE A 61 5.46 -0.38 6.16
N VAL A 62 4.92 0.02 7.32
CA VAL A 62 3.46 0.06 7.53
C VAL A 62 2.81 1.04 6.55
N ALA A 63 3.39 2.23 6.41
CA ALA A 63 2.90 3.23 5.48
C ALA A 63 2.96 2.73 4.03
N SER A 64 4.03 2.01 3.64
CA SER A 64 4.10 1.35 2.32
C SER A 64 2.90 0.42 2.08
N ILE A 65 2.56 -0.46 3.03
CA ILE A 65 1.44 -1.39 2.90
C ILE A 65 0.12 -0.62 2.73
N LEU A 66 -0.08 0.45 3.51
CA LEU A 66 -1.28 1.30 3.42
C LEU A 66 -1.39 1.99 2.06
N MET A 67 -0.30 2.61 1.60
CA MET A 67 -0.28 3.32 0.32
C MET A 67 -0.48 2.38 -0.87
N VAL A 68 0.10 1.17 -0.84
CA VAL A 68 -0.17 0.15 -1.85
C VAL A 68 -1.67 -0.19 -1.90
N GLN A 69 -2.31 -0.38 -0.74
CA GLN A 69 -3.74 -0.66 -0.71
C GLN A 69 -4.57 0.51 -1.27
N LEU A 70 -4.24 1.74 -0.89
CA LEU A 70 -4.91 2.95 -1.38
C LEU A 70 -4.77 3.10 -2.90
N ALA A 71 -3.60 2.78 -3.46
CA ALA A 71 -3.39 2.78 -4.90
C ALA A 71 -4.37 1.82 -5.60
N PHE A 72 -4.43 0.55 -5.19
CA PHE A 72 -5.37 -0.42 -5.76
C PHE A 72 -6.84 -0.04 -5.54
N GLU A 73 -7.16 0.47 -4.35
CA GLU A 73 -8.50 0.90 -4.01
C GLU A 73 -8.96 2.04 -4.92
N GLU A 74 -8.12 3.04 -5.14
CA GLU A 74 -8.44 4.17 -6.02
C GLU A 74 -8.44 3.78 -7.50
N LEU A 75 -7.58 2.85 -7.92
CA LEU A 75 -7.62 2.27 -9.26
C LEU A 75 -8.99 1.62 -9.52
N LEU A 76 -9.42 0.69 -8.66
CA LEU A 76 -10.72 0.03 -8.81
C LEU A 76 -11.88 1.02 -8.69
N ARG A 77 -11.81 1.96 -7.75
CA ARG A 77 -12.87 2.97 -7.58
C ARG A 77 -13.00 3.85 -8.82
N SER A 78 -11.88 4.28 -9.40
CA SER A 78 -11.87 5.08 -10.62
C SER A 78 -12.50 4.31 -11.79
N HIS A 79 -12.28 3.00 -11.88
CA HIS A 79 -12.92 2.14 -12.89
C HIS A 79 -14.43 2.31 -12.84
N TYR A 80 -14.97 2.16 -11.65
CA TYR A 80 -16.40 2.15 -11.43
C TYR A 80 -17.03 3.52 -11.54
N ARG A 81 -16.31 4.60 -11.18
CA ARG A 81 -16.75 5.97 -11.45
C ARG A 81 -16.89 6.23 -12.94
N VAL A 82 -15.97 5.74 -13.77
CA VAL A 82 -16.06 5.86 -15.23
C VAL A 82 -17.22 5.00 -15.77
N ALA A 83 -17.30 3.73 -15.36
CA ALA A 83 -18.29 2.79 -15.87
C ALA A 83 -19.74 3.08 -15.42
N ARG A 84 -19.93 3.69 -14.25
CA ARG A 84 -21.26 3.90 -13.62
C ARG A 84 -21.63 5.37 -13.42
N GLY A 85 -20.71 6.29 -13.72
CA GLY A 85 -20.85 7.72 -13.41
C GLY A 85 -20.43 8.07 -11.98
N VAL A 86 -20.13 9.35 -11.76
CA VAL A 86 -19.82 9.91 -10.43
C VAL A 86 -21.07 9.81 -9.56
N GLY A 87 -20.93 9.26 -8.34
CA GLY A 87 -22.06 8.96 -7.47
C GLY A 87 -22.89 7.73 -7.89
N GLY A 88 -22.43 6.97 -8.89
CA GLY A 88 -23.03 5.71 -9.28
C GLY A 88 -22.94 4.65 -8.17
N ASP A 89 -23.78 3.63 -8.29
CA ASP A 89 -23.86 2.52 -7.34
C ASP A 89 -23.10 1.30 -7.86
N LEU A 90 -22.35 0.63 -6.97
CA LEU A 90 -21.81 -0.71 -7.20
C LEU A 90 -22.91 -1.78 -7.06
N ALA A 91 -23.81 -1.56 -6.10
CA ALA A 91 -24.92 -2.44 -5.77
C ALA A 91 -26.06 -1.61 -5.14
N PRO A 92 -27.29 -2.17 -5.03
CA PRO A 92 -28.39 -1.46 -4.38
C PRO A 92 -27.97 -0.93 -2.99
N ARG A 93 -28.10 0.39 -2.80
CA ARG A 93 -27.73 1.11 -1.56
C ARG A 93 -26.22 1.15 -1.26
N LYS A 94 -25.36 0.96 -2.26
CA LYS A 94 -23.91 0.98 -2.11
C LYS A 94 -23.27 1.80 -3.22
N SER A 95 -22.97 3.07 -2.92
CA SER A 95 -22.28 3.94 -3.86
C SER A 95 -20.82 3.52 -4.05
N VAL A 96 -20.28 3.79 -5.25
CA VAL A 96 -18.87 3.56 -5.58
C VAL A 96 -17.94 4.30 -4.60
N ASP A 97 -18.32 5.53 -4.22
CA ASP A 97 -17.50 6.37 -3.33
C ASP A 97 -17.47 5.89 -1.87
N SER A 98 -18.51 5.19 -1.42
CA SER A 98 -18.59 4.62 -0.06
C SER A 98 -18.14 3.16 0.01
N ALA A 99 -17.72 2.59 -1.11
CA ALA A 99 -17.25 1.23 -1.20
C ALA A 99 -15.88 1.08 -0.56
N GLY A 100 -15.76 0.12 0.37
CA GLY A 100 -14.47 -0.25 0.92
C GLY A 100 -13.73 -1.18 -0.03
N PHE A 101 -12.43 -1.38 0.23
CA PHE A 101 -11.58 -2.21 -0.64
C PHE A 101 -12.12 -3.63 -0.86
N ALA A 102 -12.72 -4.26 0.17
CA ALA A 102 -13.32 -5.58 0.04
C ALA A 102 -14.53 -5.60 -0.92
N ASP A 103 -15.36 -4.55 -0.88
CA ASP A 103 -16.52 -4.42 -1.77
C ASP A 103 -16.04 -4.27 -3.23
N LEU A 104 -15.02 -3.44 -3.45
CA LEU A 104 -14.43 -3.20 -4.77
C LEU A 104 -13.81 -4.49 -5.36
N ILE A 105 -13.06 -5.26 -4.56
CA ILE A 105 -12.49 -6.54 -5.02
C ILE A 105 -13.58 -7.53 -5.43
N GLU A 106 -14.64 -7.66 -4.61
CA GLU A 106 -15.72 -8.62 -4.88
C GLU A 106 -16.51 -8.24 -6.13
N HIS A 107 -16.80 -6.96 -6.34
CA HIS A 107 -17.45 -6.50 -7.58
C HIS A 107 -16.53 -6.69 -8.78
N ALA A 108 -15.25 -6.34 -8.67
CA ALA A 108 -14.30 -6.49 -9.76
C ALA A 108 -14.10 -7.96 -10.16
N LYS A 109 -14.21 -8.89 -9.20
CA LYS A 109 -14.29 -10.32 -9.49
C LYS A 109 -15.55 -10.69 -10.28
N ARG A 110 -16.72 -10.25 -9.82
CA ARG A 110 -18.01 -10.57 -10.45
C ARG A 110 -18.09 -10.06 -11.89
N ASP A 111 -17.54 -8.88 -12.13
CA ASP A 111 -17.51 -8.25 -13.46
C ASP A 111 -16.39 -8.82 -14.36
N GLY A 112 -15.60 -9.78 -13.87
CA GLY A 112 -14.48 -10.36 -14.62
C GLY A 112 -13.29 -9.41 -14.78
N LEU A 113 -13.29 -8.26 -14.10
CA LEU A 113 -12.18 -7.31 -14.10
C LEU A 113 -10.96 -7.86 -13.37
N LEU A 114 -11.13 -8.75 -12.39
CA LEU A 114 -10.02 -9.43 -11.69
C LEU A 114 -10.09 -10.95 -11.87
N SER A 115 -8.94 -11.54 -12.14
CA SER A 115 -8.72 -12.99 -12.08
C SER A 115 -8.77 -13.51 -10.64
N SER A 116 -9.02 -14.82 -10.47
CA SER A 116 -9.02 -15.47 -9.15
C SER A 116 -7.70 -15.30 -8.38
N SER A 117 -6.56 -15.27 -9.09
CA SER A 117 -5.26 -15.01 -8.47
C SER A 117 -5.14 -13.57 -7.97
N GLU A 118 -5.56 -12.59 -8.76
CA GLU A 118 -5.52 -11.18 -8.35
C GLU A 118 -6.44 -10.92 -7.15
N VAL A 119 -7.65 -11.51 -7.14
CA VAL A 119 -8.56 -11.43 -5.99
C VAL A 119 -7.91 -11.98 -4.72
N ARG A 120 -7.23 -13.12 -4.82
CA ARG A 120 -6.52 -13.71 -3.69
C ARG A 120 -5.40 -12.79 -3.20
N ASP A 121 -4.59 -12.26 -4.11
CA ASP A 121 -3.45 -11.42 -3.77
C ASP A 121 -3.90 -10.09 -3.13
N LEU A 122 -4.93 -9.43 -3.66
CA LEU A 122 -5.51 -8.22 -3.07
C LEU A 122 -6.21 -8.50 -1.72
N THR A 123 -6.80 -9.69 -1.57
CA THR A 123 -7.36 -10.12 -0.28
C THR A 123 -6.26 -10.34 0.76
N LEU A 124 -5.11 -10.89 0.36
CA LEU A 124 -3.94 -11.05 1.23
C LEU A 124 -3.36 -9.69 1.62
N LEU A 125 -3.25 -8.74 0.68
CA LEU A 125 -2.85 -7.36 0.96
C LEU A 125 -3.78 -6.70 1.99
N ARG A 126 -5.10 -6.86 1.84
CA ARG A 126 -6.06 -6.35 2.84
C ARG A 126 -5.83 -6.99 4.22
N LYS A 127 -5.56 -8.30 4.26
CA LYS A 127 -5.33 -9.02 5.51
C LYS A 127 -4.01 -8.62 6.18
N SER A 128 -2.94 -8.37 5.42
CA SER A 128 -1.66 -7.89 5.98
C SER A 128 -1.78 -6.48 6.54
N ARG A 129 -2.66 -5.64 5.96
CA ARG A 129 -2.98 -4.30 6.45
C ARG A 129 -3.74 -4.31 7.76
N ASN A 130 -4.70 -5.23 7.93
CA ASN A 130 -5.65 -5.23 9.06
C ASN A 130 -4.99 -5.06 10.45
N PRO A 131 -3.89 -5.76 10.77
CA PRO A 131 -3.19 -5.55 12.03
C PRO A 131 -2.80 -4.11 12.29
N TYR A 132 -2.55 -3.25 11.31
CA TYR A 132 -2.03 -1.90 11.55
C TYR A 132 -3.09 -0.80 11.66
N VAL A 133 -4.35 -1.12 11.36
CA VAL A 133 -5.45 -0.15 11.28
C VAL A 133 -6.65 -0.51 12.14
N HIS A 134 -6.72 -1.76 12.57
CA HIS A 134 -7.81 -2.29 13.37
C HIS A 134 -7.20 -2.82 14.66
N THR A 135 -6.86 -1.89 15.56
CA THR A 135 -6.66 -2.22 16.98
C THR A 135 -8.01 -2.65 17.55
N LYS A 136 -8.12 -3.89 18.02
CA LYS A 136 -9.23 -4.25 18.90
C LYS A 136 -8.75 -4.17 20.35
N GLY A 137 -9.61 -3.65 21.23
CA GLY A 137 -9.32 -3.55 22.66
C GLY A 137 -9.09 -4.92 23.31
N VAL A 138 -8.62 -4.89 24.56
CA VAL A 138 -8.34 -6.07 25.39
C VAL A 138 -9.57 -6.99 25.41
N GLY A 139 -9.43 -8.24 24.95
CA GLY A 139 -10.49 -9.27 24.95
C GLY A 139 -11.21 -9.51 23.61
N GLY A 140 -10.92 -8.74 22.55
CA GLY A 140 -11.47 -8.99 21.22
C GLY A 140 -10.73 -10.09 20.44
N LYS A 141 -11.44 -10.87 19.61
CA LYS A 141 -10.81 -11.72 18.58
C LYS A 141 -10.15 -10.83 17.51
N GLY A 142 -8.84 -10.62 17.60
CA GLY A 142 -8.01 -9.82 16.69
C GLY A 142 -6.63 -9.49 17.28
N PRO A 143 -5.71 -8.93 16.48
CA PRO A 143 -4.38 -8.52 16.98
C PRO A 143 -4.52 -7.40 18.00
N SER A 144 -3.87 -7.59 19.15
CA SER A 144 -3.80 -6.61 20.24
C SER A 144 -2.82 -5.47 19.91
N PHE A 145 -2.89 -4.38 20.67
CA PHE A 145 -1.90 -3.30 20.60
C PHE A 145 -0.46 -3.82 20.82
N LEU A 146 -0.30 -4.79 21.72
CA LEU A 146 0.99 -5.43 21.98
C LEU A 146 1.49 -6.20 20.76
N ASP A 147 0.61 -6.91 20.04
CA ASP A 147 0.98 -7.63 18.82
C ASP A 147 1.46 -6.68 17.72
N GLN A 148 0.82 -5.51 17.59
CA GLN A 148 1.23 -4.46 16.65
C GLN A 148 2.60 -3.88 17.02
N SER A 149 2.79 -3.56 18.29
CA SER A 149 4.04 -2.99 18.80
C SER A 149 5.19 -3.98 18.64
N MET A 150 4.98 -5.25 18.96
CA MET A 150 5.99 -6.30 18.78
C MET A 150 6.32 -6.50 17.31
N LYS A 151 5.32 -6.54 16.43
CA LYS A 151 5.54 -6.74 14.99
C LYS A 151 6.31 -5.59 14.32
N THR A 152 6.19 -4.38 14.85
CA THR A 152 6.88 -3.19 14.34
C THR A 152 8.25 -2.97 14.96
N SER A 153 8.38 -3.26 16.26
CA SER A 153 9.59 -2.92 17.04
C SER A 153 10.53 -4.11 17.26
N ALA A 154 10.02 -5.34 17.21
CA ALA A 154 10.76 -6.58 17.44
C ALA A 154 10.25 -7.72 16.52
N PRO A 155 10.29 -7.53 15.19
CA PRO A 155 9.76 -8.48 14.21
C PRO A 155 10.35 -9.90 14.31
N GLU A 156 11.56 -10.03 14.83
CA GLU A 156 12.24 -11.31 15.10
C GLU A 156 11.50 -12.18 16.13
N LEU A 157 10.75 -11.57 17.05
CA LEU A 157 9.99 -12.29 18.08
C LEU A 157 8.66 -12.82 17.57
N THR A 158 8.12 -12.23 16.50
CA THR A 158 6.82 -12.63 15.93
C THR A 158 6.95 -13.56 14.73
N GLY A 159 8.16 -13.71 14.18
CA GLY A 159 8.41 -14.45 12.93
C GLY A 159 7.74 -13.83 11.69
N LEU A 160 7.17 -12.63 11.82
CA LEU A 160 6.40 -11.92 10.79
C LEU A 160 6.93 -10.49 10.67
N GLY A 161 8.01 -10.33 9.90
CA GLY A 161 8.64 -9.04 9.69
C GLY A 161 7.79 -8.10 8.84
N VAL A 162 7.45 -6.93 9.39
CA VAL A 162 6.72 -5.88 8.66
C VAL A 162 7.43 -5.44 7.38
N GLU A 163 8.76 -5.50 7.34
CA GLU A 163 9.55 -5.26 6.13
C GLU A 163 9.24 -6.27 5.02
N GLN A 164 9.13 -7.57 5.35
CA GLN A 164 8.81 -8.58 4.36
C GLN A 164 7.38 -8.42 3.83
N GLU A 165 6.42 -8.08 4.70
CA GLU A 165 5.05 -7.79 4.28
C GLU A 165 4.98 -6.57 3.36
N ALA A 166 5.72 -5.52 3.69
CA ALA A 166 5.84 -4.33 2.84
C ALA A 166 6.52 -4.67 1.50
N LYS A 167 7.54 -5.52 1.51
CA LYS A 167 8.20 -5.99 0.29
C LYS A 167 7.23 -6.72 -0.63
N GLU A 168 6.43 -7.64 -0.11
CA GLU A 168 5.41 -8.34 -0.91
C GLU A 168 4.33 -7.37 -1.42
N ALA A 169 3.92 -6.39 -0.61
CA ALA A 169 2.98 -5.35 -1.05
C ALA A 169 3.57 -4.51 -2.19
N ILE A 170 4.82 -4.05 -2.08
CA ILE A 170 5.48 -3.31 -3.15
C ILE A 170 5.65 -4.16 -4.41
N LYS A 171 5.96 -5.46 -4.26
CA LYS A 171 6.01 -6.37 -5.41
C LYS A 171 4.65 -6.47 -6.11
N LEU A 172 3.55 -6.54 -5.37
CA LEU A 172 2.20 -6.50 -5.97
C LEU A 172 1.95 -5.18 -6.68
N LEU A 173 2.41 -4.06 -6.11
CA LEU A 173 2.33 -2.73 -6.72
C LEU A 173 3.14 -2.65 -8.03
N THR A 174 4.38 -3.10 -8.06
CA THR A 174 5.21 -2.98 -9.27
C THR A 174 4.85 -3.99 -10.36
N THR A 175 4.09 -5.05 -10.03
CA THR A 175 3.70 -6.09 -10.98
C THR A 175 2.20 -6.05 -11.30
N SER A 176 1.34 -6.37 -10.35
CA SER A 176 -0.09 -6.55 -10.57
C SER A 176 -0.80 -5.22 -10.81
N PHE A 177 -0.48 -4.17 -10.07
CA PHE A 177 -1.10 -2.84 -10.30
C PHE A 177 -0.81 -2.34 -11.71
N VAL A 178 0.45 -2.43 -12.16
CA VAL A 178 0.85 -2.05 -13.53
C VAL A 178 0.10 -2.88 -14.58
N ARG A 179 0.00 -4.20 -14.39
CA ARG A 179 -0.78 -5.06 -15.31
C ARG A 179 -2.26 -4.69 -15.35
N LEU A 180 -2.85 -4.34 -14.20
CA LEU A 180 -4.23 -3.86 -14.14
C LEU A 180 -4.41 -2.51 -14.84
N CYS A 181 -3.43 -1.61 -14.68
CA CYS A 181 -3.38 -0.34 -15.39
C CYS A 181 -3.35 -0.54 -16.90
N ILE A 182 -2.50 -1.45 -17.39
CA ILE A 182 -2.42 -1.77 -18.83
C ILE A 182 -3.68 -2.47 -19.34
N ARG A 183 -4.27 -3.39 -18.55
CA ARG A 183 -5.47 -4.15 -18.95
C ARG A 183 -6.73 -3.29 -18.96
N GLY A 184 -6.87 -2.41 -17.99
CA GLY A 184 -8.01 -1.50 -17.96
C GLY A 184 -7.84 -0.43 -19.03
N CYS A 185 -8.77 -0.33 -19.96
CA CYS A 185 -8.93 0.91 -20.72
C CYS A 185 -9.50 1.95 -19.75
N TRP A 186 -8.63 2.70 -19.07
CA TRP A 186 -8.98 3.72 -18.07
C TRP A 186 -9.37 5.08 -18.70
N LEU A 187 -9.82 5.06 -19.96
CA LEU A 187 -10.17 6.24 -20.79
C LEU A 187 -11.43 5.95 -21.59
#